data_AF-A0A661PR19-F1
#
_entry.id   AF-A0A661PR19-F1
#
_cell.length_a   1.000
_cell.length_b   1.000
_cell.length_c   1.000
_cell.angle_alpha   90.00
_cell.angle_beta   90.00
_cell.angle_gamma   90.00
#
_symmetry.space_group_name_H-M   'P 1'
#
loop_
_entity.id
_entity.type
_entity.pdbx_description
1 polymer ?
#
loop_
_entity_poly.entity_id
_entity_poly.type
_entity_poly.pdbx_seq_one_letter_code
_entity_poly.pdbx_strand_id
1 'polypeptide(L)'
;MISSEIFRHYPFFASLTEEQIEAVAAICEEKSFPKDSILFKENNTANELMLLLEGAVELFYSSGDGTNTTVCSIAPGAIFGVSSLIAPYKYTSSALATTPIKVVDIDGAALREMAENDEALSHALMSNVAASVLARLH
;
A
#
# COMPACT_ATOMS: atom_id res chain seq x y z
N MET A 1 9.83 -0.50 15.44
CA MET A 1 9.67 -1.79 14.76
C MET A 1 8.24 -2.24 14.99
N ILE A 2 7.47 -2.41 13.91
CA ILE A 2 6.07 -2.84 14.00
C ILE A 2 6.05 -4.31 14.43
N SER A 3 5.14 -4.68 15.32
CA SER A 3 4.95 -6.08 15.70
C SER A 3 4.49 -6.90 14.49
N SER A 4 5.19 -8.00 14.18
CA SER A 4 4.83 -8.91 13.09
C SER A 4 3.40 -9.46 13.22
N GLU A 5 2.89 -9.54 14.45
CA GLU A 5 1.54 -10.04 14.76
C GLU A 5 0.44 -9.20 14.12
N ILE A 6 0.67 -7.90 13.87
CA ILE A 6 -0.34 -7.03 13.25
C ILE A 6 -0.66 -7.49 11.83
N PHE A 7 0.34 -7.96 11.08
CA PHE A 7 0.19 -8.33 9.67
C PHE A 7 -0.70 -9.56 9.48
N ARG A 8 -0.71 -10.50 10.45
CA ARG A 8 -1.52 -11.73 10.40
C ARG A 8 -3.02 -11.47 10.32
N HIS A 9 -3.47 -10.30 10.77
CA HIS A 9 -4.88 -9.92 10.78
C HIS A 9 -5.35 -9.34 9.45
N TYR A 10 -4.43 -9.06 8.51
CA TYR A 10 -4.75 -8.40 7.26
C TYR A 10 -4.65 -9.38 6.08
N PRO A 11 -5.68 -9.46 5.22
CA PRO A 11 -5.73 -10.42 4.11
C PRO A 11 -4.51 -10.37 3.19
N PHE A 12 -3.89 -9.19 3.02
CA PHE A 12 -2.73 -9.01 2.16
C PHE A 12 -1.49 -9.80 2.61
N PHE A 13 -1.37 -10.16 3.89
CA PHE A 13 -0.19 -10.87 4.42
C PHE A 13 -0.51 -12.30 4.83
N ALA A 14 -1.76 -12.75 4.68
CA ALA A 14 -2.23 -14.03 5.20
C ALA A 14 -1.57 -15.26 4.55
N SER A 15 -1.02 -15.12 3.34
CA SER A 15 -0.34 -16.20 2.61
C SER A 15 1.18 -16.22 2.78
N LEU A 16 1.75 -15.28 3.55
CA LEU A 16 3.18 -15.21 3.82
C LEU A 16 3.59 -16.16 4.96
N THR A 17 4.80 -16.70 4.88
CA THR A 17 5.40 -17.49 5.98
C THR A 17 5.83 -16.58 7.12
N GLU A 18 6.16 -17.17 8.28
CA GLU A 18 6.63 -16.38 9.42
C GLU A 18 7.90 -15.59 9.12
N GLU A 19 8.87 -16.26 8.50
CA GLU A 19 10.15 -15.66 8.11
C GLU A 19 9.94 -14.50 7.12
N GLN A 20 8.98 -14.64 6.20
CA GLN A 20 8.61 -13.57 5.27
C GLN A 20 7.93 -12.40 5.97
N ILE A 21 7.01 -12.66 6.90
CA ILE A 21 6.35 -11.60 7.69
C ILE A 21 7.39 -10.85 8.52
N GLU A 22 8.34 -11.53 9.17
CA GLU A 22 9.40 -10.90 9.95
C GLU A 22 10.29 -10.02 9.07
N ALA A 23 10.68 -10.51 7.89
CA ALA A 23 11.49 -9.74 6.94
C ALA A 23 10.73 -8.50 6.42
N VAL A 24 9.43 -8.63 6.12
CA VAL A 24 8.61 -7.49 5.71
C VAL A 24 8.44 -6.50 6.87
N ALA A 25 8.17 -6.98 8.08
CA ALA A 25 8.03 -6.12 9.25
C ALA A 25 9.29 -5.28 9.55
N ALA A 26 10.47 -5.78 9.19
CA ALA A 26 11.74 -5.08 9.35
C ALA A 26 11.89 -3.85 8.43
N ILE A 27 11.18 -3.81 7.30
CA ILE A 27 11.18 -2.70 6.34
C ILE A 27 9.93 -1.80 6.45
N CYS A 28 9.18 -1.96 7.55
CA CYS A 28 7.95 -1.22 7.80
C CYS A 28 8.12 -0.11 8.85
N GLU A 29 7.42 1.00 8.66
CA GLU A 29 7.30 2.11 9.61
C GLU A 29 5.82 2.48 9.83
N GLU A 30 5.45 2.78 11.07
CA GLU A 30 4.11 3.31 11.34
C GLU A 30 4.14 4.83 11.14
N LYS A 31 3.25 5.34 10.29
CA LYS A 31 3.15 6.77 9.99
C LYS A 31 1.73 7.27 10.26
N SER A 32 1.65 8.51 10.74
CA SER A 32 0.39 9.22 10.96
C SER A 32 0.34 10.46 10.09
N PHE A 33 -0.80 10.71 9.45
CA PHE A 33 -0.99 11.89 8.62
C PHE A 33 -2.27 12.63 9.02
N PRO A 34 -2.25 13.97 9.09
CA PRO A 34 -3.47 14.73 9.32
C PRO A 34 -4.40 14.64 8.11
N LYS A 35 -5.67 14.98 8.33
CA LYS A 35 -6.62 15.21 7.24
C LYS A 35 -6.04 16.19 6.21
N ASP A 36 -6.41 15.99 4.95
CA ASP A 36 -6.02 16.77 3.77
C ASP A 36 -4.54 16.57 3.34
N SER A 37 -3.85 15.57 3.91
CA SER A 37 -2.50 15.20 3.49
C SER A 37 -2.52 14.44 2.16
N ILE A 38 -1.67 14.88 1.22
CA ILE A 38 -1.34 14.11 0.02
C ILE A 38 -0.22 13.14 0.37
N LEU A 39 -0.53 11.84 0.34
CA LEU A 39 0.41 10.78 0.71
C LEU A 39 1.41 10.52 -0.42
N PHE A 40 0.90 10.44 -1.64
CA PHE A 40 1.69 10.39 -2.86
C PHE A 40 0.90 10.95 -4.04
N LYS A 41 1.62 11.25 -5.12
CA LYS A 41 1.06 11.84 -6.33
C LYS A 41 1.18 10.89 -7.52
N GLU A 42 0.20 10.98 -8.40
CA GLU A 42 0.20 10.32 -9.70
C GLU A 42 1.49 10.63 -10.46
N ASN A 43 2.00 9.66 -11.23
CA ASN A 43 3.20 9.73 -12.07
C ASN A 43 4.54 9.84 -11.32
N ASN A 44 4.54 10.05 -10.00
CA ASN A 44 5.73 9.90 -9.16
C ASN A 44 6.14 8.43 -9.04
N THR A 45 7.42 8.21 -8.74
CA THR A 45 7.97 6.89 -8.42
C THR A 45 7.22 6.27 -7.24
N ALA A 46 6.79 5.03 -7.40
CA ALA A 46 6.08 4.26 -6.38
C ALA A 46 7.08 3.46 -5.54
N ASN A 47 7.42 4.00 -4.38
CA ASN A 47 8.32 3.37 -3.41
C ASN A 47 7.64 3.10 -2.07
N GLU A 48 6.35 3.39 -1.92
CA GLU A 48 5.62 3.17 -0.68
C GLU A 48 4.41 2.29 -0.99
N LEU A 49 4.34 1.14 -0.31
CA LEU A 49 3.11 0.37 -0.20
C LEU A 49 2.55 0.63 1.20
N MET A 50 1.30 1.03 1.30
CA MET A 50 0.72 1.40 2.58
C MET A 50 -0.46 0.51 2.92
N LEU A 51 -0.52 0.06 4.18
CA LEU A 51 -1.69 -0.57 4.79
C LEU A 51 -2.39 0.48 5.67
N LEU A 52 -3.67 0.74 5.41
CA LEU A 52 -4.44 1.68 6.23
C LEU A 52 -4.87 1.02 7.55
N LEU A 53 -4.46 1.57 8.68
CA LEU A 53 -4.82 1.08 10.02
C LEU A 53 -6.04 1.81 10.58
N GLU A 54 -6.10 3.12 10.42
CA GLU A 54 -7.17 3.99 10.91
C GLU A 54 -7.46 5.12 9.92
N GLY A 55 -8.70 5.59 9.89
CA GLY A 55 -9.14 6.71 9.06
C GLY A 55 -9.63 6.31 7.67
N ALA A 56 -9.51 7.21 6.69
CA ALA A 56 -9.99 7.02 5.33
C ALA A 56 -9.07 7.74 4.33
N VAL A 57 -8.84 7.09 3.19
CA VAL A 57 -8.03 7.62 2.08
C VAL A 57 -8.84 7.59 0.79
N GLU A 58 -8.71 8.62 -0.03
CA GLU A 58 -9.22 8.63 -1.40
C GLU A 58 -8.08 8.57 -2.40
N LEU A 59 -8.19 7.64 -3.35
CA LEU A 59 -7.39 7.62 -4.56
C LEU A 59 -8.08 8.50 -5.61
N PHE A 60 -7.35 9.39 -6.25
CA PHE A 60 -7.92 10.34 -7.20
C PHE A 60 -6.98 10.65 -8.38
N TYR A 61 -7.58 11.04 -9.50
CA TYR A 61 -6.89 11.68 -10.64
C TYR A 61 -7.00 13.18 -10.52
N SER A 62 -5.90 13.89 -10.82
CA SER A 62 -5.91 15.35 -10.94
C SER A 62 -6.01 15.74 -12.40
N SER A 63 -7.05 16.48 -12.75
CA SER A 63 -7.19 17.10 -14.07
C SER A 63 -6.30 18.36 -14.17
N GLY A 64 -5.92 18.73 -15.39
CA GLY A 64 -5.06 19.91 -15.64
C GLY A 64 -5.70 21.25 -15.26
N ASP A 65 -7.00 21.27 -15.00
CA ASP A 65 -7.76 22.43 -14.50
C ASP A 65 -7.86 22.48 -12.97
N GLY A 66 -7.24 21.52 -12.26
CA GLY A 66 -7.25 21.43 -10.80
C GLY A 66 -8.44 20.65 -10.22
N THR A 67 -9.30 20.06 -11.05
CA THR A 67 -10.39 19.21 -10.59
C THR A 67 -9.86 17.83 -10.18
N ASN A 68 -10.25 17.33 -9.02
CA ASN A 68 -9.94 15.97 -8.57
C ASN A 68 -11.13 15.04 -8.83
N THR A 69 -10.88 13.92 -9.49
CA THR A 69 -11.88 12.85 -9.70
C THR A 69 -11.49 11.66 -8.85
N THR A 70 -12.30 11.35 -7.83
CA THR A 70 -12.10 10.18 -6.96
C THR A 70 -12.29 8.89 -7.76
N VAL A 71 -11.31 8.00 -7.67
CA VAL A 71 -11.25 6.69 -8.31
C VAL A 71 -11.76 5.61 -7.37
N CYS A 72 -11.32 5.67 -6.11
CA CYS A 72 -11.60 4.64 -5.11
C CYS A 72 -11.39 5.19 -3.71
N SER A 73 -12.23 4.79 -2.77
CA SER A 73 -12.04 5.05 -1.34
C SER A 73 -11.43 3.81 -0.67
N ILE A 74 -10.41 4.03 0.15
CA ILE A 74 -9.68 3.00 0.89
C ILE A 74 -10.10 3.07 2.36
N ALA A 75 -10.52 1.92 2.90
CA ALA A 75 -10.93 1.74 4.28
C ALA A 75 -9.86 1.00 5.10
N PRO A 76 -9.89 1.09 6.44
CA PRO A 76 -8.97 0.36 7.31
C PRO A 76 -8.91 -1.13 6.99
N GLY A 77 -7.70 -1.68 7.00
CA GLY A 77 -7.37 -3.06 6.64
C GLY A 77 -7.09 -3.31 5.16
N ALA A 78 -7.32 -2.32 4.30
CA ALA A 78 -6.94 -2.40 2.90
C ALA A 78 -5.56 -1.77 2.63
N ILE A 79 -4.86 -2.34 1.65
CA ILE A 79 -3.61 -1.77 1.13
C ILE A 79 -3.87 -0.80 -0.04
N PHE A 80 -2.97 0.16 -0.21
CA PHE A 80 -2.93 1.09 -1.34
C PHE A 80 -1.48 1.45 -1.69
N GLY A 81 -1.26 2.13 -2.83
CA GLY A 81 0.10 2.31 -3.37
C GLY A 81 0.64 1.07 -4.11
N VAL A 82 -0.24 0.16 -4.55
CA VAL A 82 0.10 -1.12 -5.22
C VAL A 82 1.04 -1.00 -6.42
N SER A 83 1.12 0.18 -7.04
CA SER A 83 2.12 0.49 -8.07
C SER A 83 3.56 0.27 -7.61
N SER A 84 3.84 0.26 -6.31
CA SER A 84 5.18 -0.02 -5.78
C SER A 84 5.67 -1.43 -6.09
N LEU A 85 4.76 -2.37 -6.37
CA LEU A 85 5.08 -3.75 -6.76
C LEU A 85 4.82 -4.03 -8.26
N ILE A 86 4.27 -3.07 -9.01
CA ILE A 86 3.89 -3.26 -10.41
C ILE A 86 4.71 -2.33 -11.31
N ALA A 87 5.49 -2.89 -12.24
CA ALA A 87 6.21 -2.11 -13.23
C ALA A 87 5.25 -1.21 -14.04
N PRO A 88 5.61 0.06 -14.33
CA PRO A 88 6.95 0.65 -14.25
C PRO A 88 7.27 1.33 -12.91
N TYR A 89 6.62 0.93 -11.81
CA TYR A 89 6.84 1.48 -10.47
C TYR A 89 6.54 2.98 -10.40
N LYS A 90 5.41 3.37 -10.99
CA LYS A 90 4.86 4.73 -10.92
C LYS A 90 3.42 4.68 -10.43
N TYR A 91 3.08 5.59 -9.53
CA TYR A 91 1.71 5.68 -9.03
C TYR A 91 0.75 6.01 -10.17
N THR A 92 -0.30 5.20 -10.30
CA THR A 92 -1.35 5.38 -11.30
C THR A 92 -2.44 6.33 -10.82
N SER A 93 -2.40 6.82 -9.58
CA SER A 93 -3.31 7.81 -9.01
C SER A 93 -2.62 8.51 -7.84
N SER A 94 -3.16 9.65 -7.40
CA SER A 94 -2.75 10.31 -6.16
C SER A 94 -3.55 9.76 -4.98
N ALA A 95 -3.02 9.88 -3.76
CA ALA A 95 -3.72 9.49 -2.53
C ALA A 95 -3.86 10.66 -1.56
N LEU A 96 -5.09 10.89 -1.08
CA LEU A 96 -5.47 11.94 -0.14
C LEU A 96 -6.05 11.34 1.15
N ALA A 97 -5.53 11.74 2.31
CA ALA A 97 -6.16 11.42 3.59
C ALA A 97 -7.41 12.30 3.80
N THR A 98 -8.61 11.72 3.80
CA THR A 98 -9.87 12.47 4.00
C THR A 98 -10.26 12.63 5.47
N THR A 99 -9.57 11.89 6.34
CA THR A 99 -9.58 12.01 7.81
C THR A 99 -8.14 11.95 8.32
N PRO A 100 -7.85 12.20 9.62
CA PRO A 100 -6.57 11.80 10.19
C PRO A 100 -6.40 10.28 10.06
N ILE A 101 -5.26 9.84 9.54
CA ILE A 101 -4.99 8.42 9.28
C ILE A 101 -3.77 7.92 10.04
N LYS A 102 -3.75 6.61 10.28
CA LYS A 102 -2.56 5.84 10.61
C LYS A 102 -2.35 4.76 9.56
N VAL A 103 -1.10 4.57 9.16
CA VAL A 103 -0.72 3.56 8.17
C VAL A 103 0.50 2.79 8.63
N VAL A 104 0.62 1.55 8.17
CA VAL A 104 1.94 0.92 8.02
C VAL A 104 2.44 1.28 6.65
N ASP A 105 3.56 1.99 6.59
CA ASP A 105 4.30 2.28 5.38
C ASP A 105 5.39 1.23 5.18
N ILE A 106 5.41 0.63 4.00
CA ILE A 106 6.28 -0.49 3.64
C ILE A 106 7.18 0.00 2.51
N ASP A 107 8.49 -0.11 2.70
CA ASP A 107 9.46 0.27 1.66
C ASP A 107 9.28 -0.63 0.43
N GLY A 108 8.68 -0.07 -0.61
CA GLY A 108 8.41 -0.77 -1.85
C GLY A 108 9.67 -1.13 -2.63
N ALA A 109 10.77 -0.39 -2.47
CA ALA A 109 12.04 -0.74 -3.11
C ALA A 109 12.67 -1.95 -2.44
N ALA A 110 12.71 -1.97 -1.11
CA ALA A 110 13.19 -3.12 -0.35
C ALA A 110 12.28 -4.35 -0.57
N LEU A 111 10.96 -4.16 -0.62
CA LEU A 111 10.01 -5.24 -0.87
C LEU A 111 10.20 -5.88 -2.26
N ARG A 112 10.53 -5.07 -3.28
CA ARG A 112 10.91 -5.56 -4.61
C ARG A 112 12.21 -6.36 -4.57
N GLU A 113 13.24 -5.85 -3.89
CA GLU A 113 14.51 -6.57 -3.73
C GLU A 113 14.31 -7.92 -3.03
N MET A 114 13.47 -7.97 -1.98
CA MET A 114 13.10 -9.21 -1.33
C MET A 114 12.40 -10.19 -2.29
N ALA A 115 11.44 -9.70 -3.08
CA ALA A 115 10.71 -10.51 -4.06
C ALA A 115 11.61 -11.01 -5.21
N GLU A 116 12.64 -10.25 -5.61
CA GLU A 116 13.62 -10.70 -6.61
C GLU A 116 14.48 -11.88 -6.10
N ASN A 117 14.68 -11.97 -4.78
CA ASN A 117 15.48 -13.02 -4.14
C ASN A 117 14.66 -14.19 -3.58
N ASP A 118 13.33 -14.07 -3.50
CA ASP A 118 12.40 -15.10 -3.01
C ASP A 118 11.18 -15.23 -3.95
N GLU A 119 11.19 -16.28 -4.77
CA GLU A 119 10.12 -16.58 -5.73
C GLU A 119 8.76 -16.84 -5.05
N ALA A 120 8.77 -17.47 -3.87
CA ALA A 120 7.55 -17.76 -3.14
C ALA A 120 6.92 -16.46 -2.59
N LEU A 121 7.75 -15.57 -2.05
CA LEU A 121 7.33 -14.23 -1.64
C LEU A 121 6.79 -13.44 -2.83
N SER A 122 7.50 -13.42 -3.96
CA SER A 122 7.09 -12.72 -5.17
C SER A 122 5.71 -13.17 -5.66
N HIS A 123 5.50 -14.49 -5.75
CA HIS A 123 4.21 -15.06 -6.13
C HIS A 123 3.10 -14.68 -5.15
N ALA A 124 3.36 -14.79 -3.85
CA ALA A 124 2.39 -14.42 -2.82
C ALA A 124 2.01 -12.93 -2.90
N LEU A 125 3.00 -12.04 -2.97
CA LEU A 125 2.77 -10.59 -3.08
C LEU A 125 1.92 -10.24 -4.31
N MET A 126 2.27 -10.77 -5.48
CA MET A 126 1.53 -10.48 -6.71
C MET A 126 0.10 -11.01 -6.69
N SER A 127 -0.11 -12.21 -6.14
CA SER A 127 -1.45 -12.77 -5.94
C SER A 127 -2.29 -11.89 -4.99
N ASN A 128 -1.69 -11.46 -3.88
CA ASN A 128 -2.37 -10.66 -2.86
C ASN A 128 -2.64 -9.23 -3.35
N VAL A 129 -1.75 -8.64 -4.18
CA VAL A 129 -1.99 -7.37 -4.87
C VAL A 129 -3.18 -7.49 -5.80
N ALA A 130 -3.24 -8.54 -6.63
CA ALA A 130 -4.34 -8.76 -7.56
C ALA A 130 -5.68 -8.91 -6.80
N ALA A 131 -5.71 -9.69 -5.73
CA ALA A 131 -6.88 -9.84 -4.88
C ALA A 131 -7.32 -8.51 -4.24
N SER A 132 -6.36 -7.71 -3.75
CA SER A 132 -6.64 -6.41 -3.12
C SER A 132 -7.19 -5.38 -4.08
N VAL A 133 -6.73 -5.38 -5.34
CA VAL A 133 -7.27 -4.50 -6.38
C VAL A 133 -8.66 -4.96 -6.80
N LEU A 134 -8.89 -6.26 -6.96
CA LEU A 134 -10.20 -6.80 -7.33
C LEU A 134 -11.27 -6.52 -6.26
N ALA A 135 -10.89 -6.61 -4.97
CA ALA A 135 -11.79 -6.33 -3.86
C ALA A 135 -12.33 -4.89 -3.82
N ARG A 136 -11.72 -3.95 -4.57
CA ARG A 136 -12.21 -2.56 -4.69
C ARG A 136 -13.40 -2.41 -5.62
N LEU A 137 -13.73 -3.45 -6.39
CA LEU A 137 -14.82 -3.45 -7.37
C LEU A 137 -16.10 -4.12 -6.85
N HIS A 138 -16.09 -4.61 -5.60
CA HIS A 138 -17.22 -5.25 -4.93
C HIS A 138 -17.69 -4.38 -3.76
#